data_AF-A0A2V9T8V7-F1
#
_entry.id   AF-A0A2V9T8V7-F1
#
_cell.length_a   1.000
_cell.length_b   1.000
_cell.length_c   1.000
_cell.angle_alpha   90.00
_cell.angle_beta   90.00
_cell.angle_gamma   90.00
#
_symmetry.space_group_name_H-M   'P 1'
#
loop_
_entity.id
_entity.type
_entity.pdbx_description
1 polymer ?
#
loop_
_entity_poly.entity_id
_entity_poly.type
_entity_poly.pdbx_seq_one_letter_code
_entity_poly.pdbx_strand_id
1 'polypeptide(L)'
;STRALAEETAETLHEIAGNLGSQKAQPRLEDLERRLAVLEERLFAILLAATPDEQIVQMRGEADRELSPYRRKMPASQIEQLQKQYVHKRLLELYGLPRLSLFYMS
;
A
#
# COMPACT_ATOMS: atom_id res chain seq x y z
N SER A 1 -11.66 15.36 -3.57
CA SER A 1 -11.86 14.78 -2.23
C SER A 1 -11.18 13.42 -2.19
N THR A 2 -10.65 12.99 -1.04
CA THR A 2 -10.05 11.65 -0.85
C THR A 2 -10.99 10.53 -1.28
N ARG A 3 -12.29 10.69 -1.04
CA ARG A 3 -13.34 9.76 -1.50
C ARG A 3 -13.34 9.56 -3.02
N ALA A 4 -13.33 10.65 -3.79
CA ALA A 4 -13.35 10.57 -5.26
C ALA A 4 -12.09 9.86 -5.82
N LEU A 5 -10.93 10.08 -5.19
CA LEU A 5 -9.69 9.39 -5.56
C LEU A 5 -9.74 7.89 -5.22
N ALA A 6 -10.42 7.52 -4.14
CA ALA A 6 -10.65 6.13 -3.77
C ALA A 6 -11.58 5.44 -4.77
N GLU A 7 -12.68 6.11 -5.15
CA GLU A 7 -13.63 5.62 -6.16
C GLU A 7 -12.94 5.39 -7.51
N GLU A 8 -12.13 6.33 -8.00
CA GLU A 8 -11.37 6.18 -9.25
C GLU A 8 -10.35 5.03 -9.19
N THR A 9 -9.70 4.84 -8.03
CA THR A 9 -8.76 3.73 -7.81
C THR A 9 -9.49 2.39 -7.86
N ALA A 10 -10.67 2.30 -7.25
CA ALA A 10 -11.52 1.11 -7.29
C ALA A 10 -12.04 0.81 -8.70
N GLU A 11 -12.49 1.84 -9.45
CA GLU A 11 -12.91 1.70 -10.85
C GLU A 11 -11.78 1.15 -11.73
N THR A 12 -10.55 1.66 -11.55
CA THR A 12 -9.37 1.16 -12.30
C THR A 12 -9.10 -0.32 -11.99
N LEU A 13 -9.21 -0.74 -10.72
CA LEU A 13 -9.05 -2.15 -10.33
C LEU A 13 -10.14 -3.03 -10.94
N HIS A 14 -11.39 -2.57 -10.97
CA HIS A 14 -12.49 -3.27 -11.63
C HIS A 14 -12.27 -3.42 -13.13
N GLU A 15 -11.77 -2.39 -13.80
CA GLU A 15 -11.43 -2.44 -15.23
C GLU A 15 -10.32 -3.47 -15.50
N ILE A 16 -9.27 -3.48 -14.68
CA ILE A 16 -8.19 -4.48 -14.77
C ILE A 16 -8.76 -5.90 -14.63
N ALA A 17 -9.59 -6.14 -13.62
CA ALA A 17 -10.21 -7.44 -13.39
C ALA A 17 -11.13 -7.87 -14.56
N GLY A 18 -11.94 -6.94 -15.09
CA GLY A 18 -12.82 -7.19 -16.23
C GLY A 18 -12.03 -7.53 -17.50
N ASN A 19 -10.94 -6.81 -17.76
CA ASN A 19 -10.06 -7.08 -18.89
C ASN A 19 -9.42 -8.47 -18.81
N LEU A 20 -8.95 -8.87 -17.61
CA LEU A 20 -8.39 -10.21 -17.36
C LEU A 20 -9.41 -11.33 -17.59
N GLY A 21 -10.67 -11.15 -17.14
CA GLY A 21 -11.74 -12.14 -17.31
C GLY A 21 -12.26 -12.27 -18.74
N SER A 22 -12.13 -11.23 -19.56
CA SER A 22 -12.70 -11.17 -20.92
C SER A 22 -11.89 -11.88 -22.02
N GLN A 23 -10.73 -12.47 -21.71
CA GLN A 23 -9.82 -13.17 -22.64
C GLN A 23 -9.36 -12.34 -23.87
N LYS A 24 -9.64 -11.03 -23.93
CA LYS A 24 -9.32 -10.18 -25.09
C LYS A 24 -7.81 -9.98 -25.30
N ALA A 25 -7.01 -10.04 -24.22
CA ALA A 25 -5.58 -10.28 -24.19
C ALA A 25 -5.15 -10.33 -22.72
N GLN A 26 -4.41 -11.36 -22.30
CA GLN A 26 -3.80 -11.34 -20.97
C GLN A 26 -2.58 -10.41 -21.01
N PRO A 27 -2.52 -9.35 -20.17
CA PRO A 27 -1.32 -8.54 -20.06
C PRO A 27 -0.18 -9.41 -19.53
N ARG A 28 1.07 -9.04 -19.84
CA ARG A 28 2.22 -9.67 -19.20
C ARG A 28 2.10 -9.46 -17.69
N LEU A 29 2.40 -10.49 -16.90
CA LEU A 29 2.31 -10.41 -15.43
C LEU A 29 3.17 -9.28 -14.87
N GLU A 30 4.32 -9.00 -15.48
CA GLU A 30 5.18 -7.87 -15.12
C GLU A 30 4.49 -6.50 -15.31
N ASP A 31 3.74 -6.34 -16.41
CA ASP A 31 3.01 -5.10 -16.68
C ASP A 31 1.83 -4.94 -15.72
N LEU A 32 1.16 -6.05 -15.39
CA LEU A 32 0.11 -6.07 -14.39
C LEU A 32 0.66 -5.70 -13.01
N GLU A 33 1.78 -6.30 -12.59
CA GLU A 33 2.43 -6.00 -11.31
C GLU A 33 2.84 -4.53 -11.22
N ARG A 34 3.42 -3.97 -12.29
CA ARG A 34 3.76 -2.53 -12.34
C ARG A 34 2.52 -1.65 -12.16
N ARG A 35 1.39 -2.00 -12.79
CA ARG A 35 0.13 -1.25 -12.64
C ARG A 35 -0.43 -1.38 -11.23
N LEU A 36 -0.41 -2.58 -10.64
CA LEU A 36 -0.85 -2.81 -9.26
C LEU A 36 0.00 -2.04 -8.26
N ALA A 37 1.32 -1.98 -8.45
CA ALA A 37 2.23 -1.20 -7.61
C ALA A 37 1.89 0.30 -7.62
N VAL A 38 1.61 0.87 -8.80
CA VAL A 38 1.17 2.28 -8.91
C VAL A 38 -0.16 2.51 -8.19
N LEU A 39 -1.12 1.59 -8.33
CA LEU A 39 -2.41 1.69 -7.64
C LEU A 39 -2.26 1.53 -6.13
N GLU A 40 -1.32 0.70 -5.66
CA GLU A 40 -1.01 0.56 -4.24
C GLU A 40 -0.43 1.86 -3.65
N GLU A 41 0.52 2.48 -4.34
CA GLU A 41 1.09 3.76 -3.92
C GLU A 41 0.03 4.86 -3.86
N ARG A 42 -0.85 4.92 -4.87
CA ARG A 42 -1.98 5.85 -4.91
C ARG A 42 -2.95 5.59 -3.76
N LEU A 43 -3.30 4.32 -3.52
CA LEU A 43 -4.17 3.91 -2.43
C LEU A 43 -3.57 4.33 -1.08
N PHE A 44 -2.27 4.08 -0.86
CA PHE A 44 -1.60 4.48 0.38
C PHE A 44 -1.68 5.99 0.63
N ALA A 45 -1.47 6.82 -0.40
CA ALA A 45 -1.62 8.27 -0.28
C ALA A 45 -3.04 8.68 0.14
N ILE A 46 -4.06 8.00 -0.41
CA ILE A 46 -5.46 8.22 -0.05
C ILE A 46 -5.73 7.82 1.41
N LEU A 47 -5.25 6.65 1.83
CA LEU A 47 -5.43 6.16 3.21
C LEU A 47 -4.73 7.10 4.21
N LEU A 48 -3.51 7.52 3.90
CA LEU A 48 -2.76 8.46 4.73
C LEU A 48 -3.51 9.78 4.90
N ALA A 49 -4.07 10.32 3.80
CA ALA A 49 -4.84 11.57 3.83
C ALA A 49 -6.23 11.43 4.49
N ALA A 50 -6.78 10.22 4.55
CA ALA A 50 -8.08 9.92 5.16
C ALA A 50 -7.98 9.53 6.64
N THR A 51 -6.78 9.24 7.14
CA THR A 51 -6.54 8.82 8.52
C THR A 51 -6.25 10.04 9.40
N PRO A 52 -6.85 10.15 10.60
CA PRO A 52 -6.52 11.24 11.52
C PRO A 52 -5.02 11.28 11.87
N ASP A 53 -4.44 12.48 11.90
CA ASP A 53 -3.00 12.69 12.18
C ASP A 53 -2.54 12.00 13.46
N GLU A 54 -3.36 12.03 14.52
CA GLU A 54 -3.04 11.38 15.80
C GLU A 54 -2.82 9.86 15.66
N GLN A 55 -3.63 9.19 14.83
CA GLN A 55 -3.46 7.76 14.57
C GLN A 55 -2.18 7.50 13.75
N ILE A 56 -1.85 8.37 12.79
CA ILE A 56 -0.60 8.26 12.03
C ILE A 56 0.61 8.45 12.94
N VAL A 57 0.57 9.41 13.86
CA VAL A 57 1.62 9.65 14.85
C VAL A 57 1.76 8.44 15.78
N GLN A 58 0.66 7.86 16.24
CA GLN A 58 0.68 6.64 17.05
C GLN A 58 1.33 5.46 16.30
N MET A 59 0.91 5.18 15.06
CA MET A 59 1.51 4.12 14.24
C MET A 59 3.02 4.31 14.03
N ARG A 60 3.47 5.54 13.82
CA ARG A 60 4.91 5.85 13.71
C ARG A 60 5.65 5.64 15.03
N GLY A 61 5.04 6.03 16.15
CA GLY A 61 5.60 5.80 17.48
C GLY A 61 5.71 4.31 17.84
N GLU A 62 4.74 3.49 17.40
CA GLU A 62 4.80 2.03 17.53
C GLU A 62 5.95 1.44 16.70
N ALA A 63 6.06 1.84 15.42
CA ALA A 63 7.16 1.45 14.54
C ALA A 63 8.53 1.77 15.17
N ASP A 64 8.66 2.96 15.75
CA ASP A 64 9.91 3.39 16.39
C ASP A 64 10.32 2.54 17.58
N ARG A 65 9.35 2.13 18.42
CA ARG A 65 9.60 1.25 19.56
C ARG A 65 10.03 -0.14 19.09
N GLU A 66 9.34 -0.69 18.09
CA GLU A 66 9.68 -2.00 17.52
C GLU A 66 11.05 -2.00 16.83
N LEU A 67 11.42 -0.91 16.15
CA LEU A 67 12.68 -0.81 15.41
C LEU A 67 13.87 -0.36 16.26
N SER A 68 13.63 0.14 17.49
CA SER A 68 14.66 0.59 18.43
C SER A 68 15.86 -0.37 18.57
N PRO A 69 15.67 -1.71 18.72
CA PRO A 69 16.79 -2.66 18.85
C PRO A 69 17.71 -2.73 17.62
N TYR A 70 17.19 -2.37 16.44
CA TYR A 70 17.90 -2.50 15.17
C TYR A 70 18.61 -1.22 14.73
N ARG A 71 18.30 -0.06 15.34
CA ARG A 71 18.85 1.26 14.95
C ARG A 71 20.37 1.34 14.96
N ARG A 72 21.05 0.59 15.85
CA ARG A 72 22.52 0.57 15.93
C ARG A 72 23.18 -0.41 14.95
N LYS A 73 22.40 -1.27 14.31
CA LYS A 73 22.88 -2.39 13.48
C LYS A 73 22.57 -2.19 11.99
N MET A 74 21.83 -1.15 11.63
CA MET A 74 21.38 -0.90 10.26
C MET A 74 21.64 0.56 9.85
N PRO A 75 21.88 0.82 8.55
CA PRO A 75 21.89 2.17 8.01
C PRO A 75 20.56 2.89 8.26
N ALA A 76 20.62 4.21 8.44
CA ALA A 76 19.44 5.03 8.68
C ALA A 76 18.36 4.85 7.58
N SER A 77 18.78 4.78 6.31
CA SER A 77 17.89 4.55 5.17
C SER A 77 17.13 3.22 5.26
N GLN A 78 17.75 2.17 5.80
CA GLN A 78 17.10 0.88 5.98
C GLN A 78 16.06 0.92 7.10
N ILE A 79 16.34 1.64 8.19
CA ILE A 79 15.38 1.87 9.28
C ILE A 79 14.18 2.69 8.78
N GLU A 80 14.41 3.76 8.02
CA GLU A 80 13.35 4.58 7.42
C GLU A 80 12.46 3.74 6.49
N GLN A 81 13.06 2.87 5.68
CA GLN A 81 12.30 1.96 4.81
C GLN A 81 11.41 1.01 5.63
N LEU A 82 11.93 0.45 6.72
CA LEU A 82 11.15 -0.42 7.61
C LEU A 82 10.01 0.33 8.30
N GLN A 83 10.24 1.56 8.77
CA GLN A 83 9.19 2.42 9.32
C GLN A 83 8.09 2.67 8.29
N LYS A 84 8.46 3.01 7.05
CA LYS A 84 7.50 3.21 5.97
C LYS A 84 6.67 1.95 5.71
N GLN A 85 7.32 0.79 5.63
CA GLN A 85 6.64 -0.50 5.45
C GLN A 85 5.69 -0.83 6.61
N TYR A 86 6.09 -0.52 7.84
CA TYR A 86 5.25 -0.70 9.02
C TYR A 86 3.97 0.14 8.92
N VAL A 87 4.10 1.43 8.65
CA VAL A 87 2.93 2.34 8.51
C VAL A 87 2.03 1.90 7.36
N HIS A 88 2.60 1.50 6.22
CA HIS A 88 1.84 0.93 5.09
C HIS A 88 1.00 -0.27 5.54
N LYS A 89 1.63 -1.23 6.23
CA LYS A 89 0.94 -2.43 6.73
C LYS A 89 -0.18 -2.07 7.70
N ARG A 90 0.07 -1.19 8.67
CA ARG A 90 -0.94 -0.77 9.67
C ARG A 90 -2.11 -0.04 9.04
N LEU A 91 -1.89 0.79 8.03
CA LEU A 91 -2.97 1.43 7.29
C LEU A 91 -3.84 0.41 6.54
N LEU A 92 -3.23 -0.54 5.84
CA LEU A 92 -4.00 -1.58 5.16
C LEU A 92 -4.83 -2.42 6.15
N GLU A 93 -4.25 -2.80 7.28
CA GLU A 93 -4.95 -3.52 8.35
C GLU A 93 -6.11 -2.71 8.95
N LEU A 94 -5.90 -1.42 9.21
CA LEU A 94 -6.93 -0.53 9.75
C LEU A 94 -8.17 -0.46 8.84
N TYR A 95 -7.96 -0.43 7.52
CA TYR A 95 -9.03 -0.34 6.53
C TYR A 95 -9.47 -1.71 5.97
N GLY A 96 -8.90 -2.81 6.44
CA GLY A 96 -9.24 -4.17 6.00
C GLY A 96 -8.90 -4.45 4.53
N LEU A 97 -7.85 -3.82 4.00
CA LEU A 97 -7.47 -3.90 2.59
C LEU A 97 -6.29 -4.86 2.38
N PRO A 98 -6.26 -5.62 1.27
CA PRO A 98 -5.11 -6.45 0.91
C PRO A 98 -3.98 -5.60 0.30
N ARG A 99 -2.80 -6.21 0.18
CA ARG A 99 -1.74 -5.70 -0.71
C ARG A 99 -2.18 -5.82 -2.16
N LEU A 100 -1.86 -4.81 -2.97
CA LEU A 100 -2.05 -4.83 -4.42
C LEU A 100 -0.73 -5.23 -5.08
N SER A 101 -0.40 -6.51 -4.98
CA SER A 101 0.78 -7.10 -5.58
C SER A 101 0.55 -8.59 -5.77
N LEU A 102 0.88 -9.09 -6.97
CA LEU A 102 0.72 -10.50 -7.32
C LEU A 102 1.53 -11.42 -6.40
N PHE A 103 2.64 -10.93 -5.83
CA PHE A 103 3.47 -11.70 -4.89
C PHE A 103 2.75 -12.04 -3.57
N TYR A 104 1.68 -11.32 -3.24
CA TYR A 104 0.91 -11.48 -1.99
C TYR A 104 -0.53 -11.97 -2.23
N MET A 105 -0.90 -12.22 -3.50
CA MET A 105 -2.22 -12.67 -3.92
C MET A 105 -2.13 -14.14 -4.38
N SER A 106 -2.04 -15.05 -3.40
CA SER A 106 -1.97 -16.50 -3.61
C SER A 106 -3.04 -17.22 -2.80
#